data_AF-A0A5A9PGC7-F1
#
_entry.id   AF-A0A5A9PGC7-F1
#
_cell.length_a   1.000
_cell.length_b   1.000
_cell.length_c   1.000
_cell.angle_alpha   90.00
_cell.angle_beta   90.00
_cell.angle_gamma   90.00
#
_symmetry.space_group_name_H-M   'P 1'
#
loop_
_entity.id
_entity.type
_entity.pdbx_description
1 polymer ?
#
loop_
_entity_poly.entity_id
_entity_poly.type
_entity_poly.pdbx_seq_one_letter_code
_entity_poly.pdbx_strand_id
1 'polypeptide(L)'
;MFRGEIFAYPLFLQNDLATKTNCKFFCTDIMCRYWPYLQKVAQAFPEMKKLSQMKPFLSVMHAKGHSTKCEVQWGGKNQTGAGTTIGEEVEQVNSFLSRVALTTKYMSKAARVDMITLHARGWNERKKRNLHKYLSTRYLKVSKN
;
A
#
# COMPACT_ATOMS: atom_id res chain seq x y z
N MET A 1 -14.06 -20.07 7.44
CA MET A 1 -13.59 -18.66 7.53
C MET A 1 -14.51 -17.83 6.65
N PHE A 2 -15.66 -17.38 7.18
CA PHE A 2 -16.83 -16.93 6.38
C PHE A 2 -17.09 -15.42 6.37
N ARG A 3 -16.13 -14.61 6.82
CA ARG A 3 -16.24 -13.15 6.68
C ARG A 3 -15.00 -12.67 5.95
N GLY A 4 -15.18 -12.28 4.68
CA GLY A 4 -14.19 -11.47 3.98
C GLY A 4 -13.92 -10.17 4.74
N GLU A 5 -12.98 -9.36 4.25
CA GLU A 5 -12.65 -8.09 4.91
C GLU A 5 -13.90 -7.25 5.16
N ILE A 6 -14.17 -6.99 6.44
CA ILE A 6 -15.24 -6.10 6.85
C ILE A 6 -14.72 -4.68 6.67
N PHE A 7 -15.47 -3.81 5.99
CA PHE A 7 -15.08 -2.41 5.76
C PHE A 7 -14.89 -1.59 7.05
N ALA A 8 -15.28 -2.13 8.20
CA ALA A 8 -14.99 -1.57 9.52
C ALA A 8 -13.48 -1.42 9.79
N TYR A 9 -12.65 -2.38 9.35
CA TYR A 9 -11.20 -2.30 9.55
C TYR A 9 -10.55 -1.16 8.77
N PRO A 10 -10.72 -1.04 7.43
CA PRO A 10 -10.17 0.08 6.68
C PRO A 10 -10.77 1.42 7.13
N LEU A 11 -12.04 1.45 7.58
CA LEU A 11 -12.66 2.65 8.14
C LEU A 11 -11.98 3.10 9.43
N PHE A 12 -11.77 2.18 10.37
CA PHE A 12 -11.07 2.46 11.62
C PHE A 12 -9.64 2.94 11.34
N LEU A 13 -8.90 2.22 10.49
CA LEU A 13 -7.53 2.57 10.13
C LEU A 13 -7.46 3.92 9.42
N GLN A 14 -8.36 4.22 8.49
CA GLN A 14 -8.39 5.52 7.82
C GLN A 14 -8.65 6.64 8.83
N ASN A 15 -9.57 6.47 9.77
CA ASN A 15 -9.85 7.48 10.79
C ASN A 15 -8.68 7.69 11.76
N ASP A 16 -8.06 6.61 12.22
CA ASP A 16 -6.89 6.67 13.10
C ASP A 16 -5.68 7.30 12.40
N LEU A 17 -5.42 6.92 11.14
CA LEU A 17 -4.32 7.50 10.35
C LEU A 17 -4.60 8.95 9.99
N ALA A 18 -5.80 9.30 9.52
CA ALA A 18 -6.16 10.67 9.14
C ALA A 18 -6.12 11.64 10.33
N THR A 19 -6.30 11.15 11.57
CA THR A 19 -6.16 11.99 12.78
C THR A 19 -4.70 12.18 13.18
N LYS A 20 -3.83 11.22 12.88
CA LYS A 20 -2.40 11.27 13.21
C LYS A 20 -1.54 11.92 12.13
N THR A 21 -1.99 11.93 10.88
CA THR A 21 -1.22 12.41 9.74
C THR A 21 -2.08 13.22 8.78
N ASN A 22 -1.47 14.22 8.12
CA ASN A 22 -2.12 14.97 7.04
C ASN A 22 -1.99 14.23 5.69
N CYS A 23 -2.44 12.96 5.66
CA CYS A 23 -2.34 12.11 4.48
C CYS A 23 -3.33 12.54 3.39
N LYS A 24 -2.81 12.83 2.18
CA LYS A 24 -3.63 13.23 1.02
C LYS A 24 -4.30 12.05 0.31
N PHE A 25 -3.66 10.88 0.32
CA PHE A 25 -4.14 9.68 -0.36
C PHE A 25 -4.35 8.56 0.67
N PHE A 26 -5.39 7.77 0.46
CA PHE A 26 -5.62 6.53 1.19
C PHE A 26 -5.50 5.38 0.19
N CYS A 27 -4.57 4.45 0.42
CA CYS A 27 -4.27 3.34 -0.49
C CYS A 27 -4.76 2.01 0.10
N THR A 28 -5.65 1.31 -0.60
CA THR A 28 -6.08 -0.05 -0.24
C THR A 28 -6.48 -0.84 -1.47
N ASP A 29 -6.24 -2.15 -1.46
CA ASP A 29 -6.60 -3.09 -2.54
C ASP A 29 -8.11 -3.14 -2.84
N ILE A 30 -8.94 -2.84 -1.86
CA ILE A 30 -10.40 -2.85 -1.96
C ILE A 30 -11.01 -1.47 -2.20
N MET A 31 -10.20 -0.48 -2.63
CA MET A 31 -10.63 0.92 -2.72
C MET A 31 -11.90 1.11 -3.56
N CYS A 32 -12.03 0.36 -4.66
CA CYS A 32 -13.17 0.43 -5.56
C CYS A 32 -14.51 0.04 -4.91
N ARG A 33 -14.49 -0.78 -3.86
CA ARG A 33 -15.67 -1.18 -3.07
C ARG A 33 -15.80 -0.36 -1.80
N TYR A 34 -14.67 -0.02 -1.19
CA TYR A 34 -14.61 0.73 0.05
C TYR A 34 -15.04 2.19 -0.11
N TRP A 35 -14.61 2.88 -1.17
CA TRP A 35 -14.92 4.31 -1.34
C TRP A 35 -16.43 4.61 -1.47
N PRO A 36 -17.21 3.87 -2.28
CA PRO A 36 -18.67 4.03 -2.30
C PRO A 36 -19.33 3.72 -0.95
N TYR A 37 -18.79 2.77 -0.19
CA TYR A 37 -19.26 2.49 1.18
C TYR A 37 -18.99 3.68 2.11
N LEU A 38 -17.77 4.23 2.09
CA LEU A 38 -17.40 5.39 2.89
C LEU A 38 -18.30 6.61 2.60
N GLN A 39 -18.66 6.84 1.34
CA GLN A 39 -19.59 7.91 0.96
C GLN A 39 -20.96 7.74 1.63
N LYS A 40 -21.49 6.52 1.70
CA LYS A 40 -22.77 6.24 2.40
C LYS A 40 -22.64 6.43 3.90
N VAL A 41 -21.53 5.98 4.49
CA VAL A 41 -21.25 6.17 5.92
C VAL A 41 -21.15 7.66 6.25
N ALA A 42 -20.44 8.45 5.45
CA ALA A 42 -20.30 9.89 5.63
C ALA A 42 -21.62 10.67 5.48
N GLN A 43 -22.61 10.13 4.76
CA GLN A 43 -23.96 10.69 4.70
C GLN A 43 -24.75 10.43 5.99
N ALA A 44 -24.63 9.22 6.55
CA ALA A 44 -25.32 8.85 7.79
C ALA A 44 -24.64 9.41 9.06
N PHE A 45 -23.32 9.59 9.02
CA PHE A 45 -22.48 9.98 10.16
C PHE A 45 -21.61 11.18 9.78
N PRO A 46 -22.06 12.42 10.08
CA PRO A 46 -21.36 13.65 9.70
C PRO A 46 -19.92 13.74 10.20
N GLU A 47 -19.60 13.12 11.33
CA GLU A 47 -18.26 13.05 11.92
C GLU A 47 -17.25 12.32 11.01
N MET A 48 -17.74 11.43 10.14
CA MET A 48 -16.92 10.67 9.19
C MET A 48 -16.70 11.42 7.87
N LYS A 49 -17.36 12.55 7.65
CA LYS A 49 -17.25 13.35 6.41
C LYS A 49 -15.82 13.85 6.14
N LYS A 50 -15.04 14.07 7.20
CA LYS A 50 -13.61 14.42 7.10
C LYS A 50 -12.79 13.39 6.31
N LEU A 51 -13.16 12.11 6.41
CA LEU A 51 -12.43 11.02 5.74
C LEU A 51 -12.61 11.06 4.22
N SER A 52 -13.71 11.63 3.74
CA SER A 52 -13.99 11.82 2.31
C SER A 52 -13.15 12.94 1.68
N GLN A 53 -12.40 13.72 2.46
CA GLN A 53 -11.47 14.74 1.94
C GLN A 53 -10.18 14.13 1.37
N MET A 54 -9.81 12.93 1.83
CA MET A 54 -8.70 12.17 1.26
C MET A 54 -9.02 11.73 -0.17
N LYS A 55 -8.00 11.45 -0.96
CA LYS A 55 -8.17 10.86 -2.29
C LYS A 55 -8.06 9.33 -2.22
N PRO A 56 -9.05 8.58 -2.74
CA PRO A 56 -8.97 7.14 -2.86
C PRO A 56 -7.87 6.77 -3.84
N PHE A 57 -7.02 5.82 -3.48
CA PHE A 57 -5.91 5.39 -4.31
C PHE A 57 -5.87 3.86 -4.38
N LEU A 58 -5.76 3.33 -5.59
CA LEU A 58 -5.49 1.93 -5.85
C LEU A 58 -4.06 1.82 -6.38
N SER A 59 -3.27 0.92 -5.78
CA SER A 59 -1.88 0.72 -6.12
C SER A 59 -1.72 0.28 -7.58
N VAL A 60 -0.58 0.63 -8.20
CA VAL A 60 -0.43 0.53 -9.65
C VAL A 60 -0.46 -0.91 -10.15
N MET A 61 0.07 -1.89 -9.40
CA MET A 61 -0.02 -3.29 -9.85
C MET A 61 -1.35 -3.90 -9.43
N HIS A 62 -1.84 -3.64 -8.21
CA HIS A 62 -3.13 -4.14 -7.78
C HIS A 62 -4.27 -3.65 -8.67
N ALA A 63 -4.22 -2.41 -9.15
CA ALA A 63 -5.20 -1.87 -10.09
C ALA A 63 -5.35 -2.71 -11.36
N LYS A 64 -4.27 -3.34 -11.85
CA LYS A 64 -4.31 -4.25 -13.02
C LYS A 64 -5.02 -5.57 -12.74
N GLY A 65 -5.11 -5.97 -11.47
CA GLY A 65 -5.89 -7.14 -11.04
C GLY A 65 -7.39 -6.88 -10.95
N HIS A 66 -7.82 -5.61 -11.06
CA HIS A 66 -9.23 -5.21 -11.06
C HIS A 66 -9.77 -5.04 -12.48
N SER A 67 -11.06 -4.72 -12.60
CA SER A 67 -11.64 -4.35 -13.88
C SER A 67 -11.00 -3.07 -14.42
N THR A 68 -10.93 -2.93 -15.75
CA THR A 68 -10.36 -1.75 -16.42
C THR A 68 -10.98 -0.43 -15.95
N LYS A 69 -12.29 -0.44 -15.63
CA LYS A 69 -12.96 0.73 -15.04
C LYS A 69 -12.33 1.15 -13.71
N CYS A 70 -11.96 0.18 -12.86
CA CYS A 70 -11.32 0.45 -11.58
C CYS A 70 -9.89 0.98 -11.78
N GLU A 71 -9.14 0.42 -12.73
CA GLU A 71 -7.80 0.91 -13.06
C GLU A 71 -7.84 2.37 -13.53
N VAL A 72 -8.77 2.70 -14.43
CA VAL A 72 -8.93 4.07 -14.94
C VAL A 72 -9.33 5.03 -13.83
N GLN A 73 -10.32 4.66 -13.01
CA GLN A 73 -10.92 5.55 -12.01
C GLN A 73 -10.07 5.72 -10.73
N TRP A 74 -9.48 4.64 -10.23
CA TRP A 74 -8.81 4.61 -8.93
C TRP A 74 -7.30 4.42 -9.03
N GLY A 75 -6.77 4.07 -10.20
CA GLY A 75 -5.36 3.80 -10.40
C GLY A 75 -4.49 5.02 -10.11
N GLY A 76 -3.47 4.83 -9.27
CA GLY A 76 -2.57 5.90 -8.84
C GLY A 76 -1.90 6.69 -9.95
N LYS A 77 -1.59 6.03 -11.07
CA LYS A 77 -0.96 6.65 -12.25
C LYS A 77 -1.82 7.77 -12.86
N ASN A 78 -3.13 7.68 -12.72
CA ASN A 78 -4.09 8.63 -13.29
C ASN A 78 -4.41 9.78 -12.32
N GLN A 79 -3.80 9.81 -11.13
CA GLN A 79 -4.10 10.79 -10.10
C GLN A 79 -2.99 11.82 -9.93
N THR A 80 -3.30 13.08 -10.20
CA THR A 80 -2.38 14.20 -9.97
C THR A 80 -2.01 14.30 -8.50
N GLY A 81 -0.70 14.34 -8.24
CA GLY A 81 -0.13 14.47 -6.90
C GLY A 81 0.24 13.14 -6.23
N ALA A 82 -0.14 11.98 -6.81
CA ALA A 82 0.31 10.69 -6.32
C ALA A 82 1.76 10.36 -6.72
N GLY A 83 2.29 11.06 -7.72
CA GLY A 83 3.62 10.82 -8.27
C GLY A 83 3.72 9.47 -8.97
N THR A 84 4.94 8.92 -9.03
CA THR A 84 5.18 7.56 -9.53
C THR A 84 5.17 6.52 -8.40
N THR A 85 4.43 6.82 -7.32
CA THR A 85 4.31 5.90 -6.20
C THR A 85 3.62 4.61 -6.64
N ILE A 86 4.14 3.48 -6.17
CA ILE A 86 3.59 2.18 -6.54
C ILE A 86 2.40 1.87 -5.63
N GLY A 87 2.49 2.22 -4.34
CA GLY A 87 1.50 1.88 -3.33
C GLY A 87 1.54 0.41 -2.92
N GLU A 88 2.70 -0.23 -3.09
CA GLU A 88 2.92 -1.66 -2.78
C GLU A 88 4.18 -1.87 -1.94
N GLU A 89 4.53 -0.89 -1.10
CA GLU A 89 5.77 -0.90 -0.35
C GLU A 89 5.81 -2.08 0.64
N VAL A 90 4.65 -2.41 1.22
CA VAL A 90 4.48 -3.52 2.17
C VAL A 90 4.52 -4.86 1.43
N GLU A 91 3.83 -5.01 0.30
CA GLU A 91 3.82 -6.24 -0.50
C GLU A 91 5.22 -6.55 -1.05
N GLN A 92 6.00 -5.54 -1.44
CA GLN A 92 7.37 -5.74 -1.89
C GLN A 92 8.27 -6.31 -0.80
N VAL A 93 8.16 -5.79 0.42
CA VAL A 93 8.90 -6.32 1.58
C VAL A 93 8.41 -7.72 1.93
N ASN A 94 7.09 -7.95 1.93
CA ASN A 94 6.50 -9.26 2.21
C ASN A 94 6.91 -10.29 1.16
N SER A 95 6.96 -9.93 -0.12
CA SER A 95 7.43 -10.79 -1.21
C SER A 95 8.92 -11.12 -1.06
N PHE A 96 9.73 -10.18 -0.57
CA PHE A 96 11.12 -10.45 -0.25
C PHE A 96 11.26 -11.46 0.90
N LEU A 97 10.51 -11.24 1.99
CA LEU A 97 10.56 -12.02 3.24
C LEU A 97 9.86 -13.38 3.12
N SER A 98 8.88 -13.55 2.23
CA SER A 98 8.16 -14.81 2.05
C SER A 98 9.10 -15.96 1.66
N ARG A 99 10.20 -15.65 0.95
CA ARG A 99 11.22 -16.62 0.55
C ARG A 99 11.94 -17.27 1.73
N VAL A 100 11.98 -16.58 2.87
CA VAL A 100 12.63 -17.09 4.09
C VAL A 100 11.61 -17.72 5.05
N ALA A 101 10.33 -17.68 4.70
CA ALA A 101 9.26 -18.32 5.48
C ALA A 101 9.45 -19.85 5.55
N LEU A 102 9.94 -20.47 4.46
CA LEU A 102 10.16 -21.92 4.40
C LEU A 102 11.23 -22.39 5.39
N THR A 103 12.33 -21.65 5.52
CA THR A 103 13.43 -21.98 6.43
C THR A 103 13.11 -21.58 7.87
N THR A 104 12.36 -20.50 8.08
CA THR A 104 12.00 -20.01 9.41
C THR A 104 10.81 -20.71 10.05
N LYS A 105 10.05 -21.52 9.30
CA LYS A 105 8.85 -22.23 9.79
C LYS A 105 9.15 -23.17 10.97
N TYR A 106 10.29 -23.85 10.94
CA TYR A 106 10.69 -24.85 11.94
C TYR A 106 11.64 -24.30 13.01
N MET A 107 11.96 -23.00 12.96
CA MET A 107 12.82 -22.35 13.94
C MET A 107 12.08 -22.09 15.25
N SER A 108 12.82 -22.00 16.35
CA SER A 108 12.28 -21.45 17.60
C SER A 108 11.83 -20.00 17.40
N LYS A 109 10.91 -19.51 18.25
CA LYS A 109 10.38 -18.14 18.14
C LYS A 109 11.48 -17.08 18.13
N ALA A 110 12.49 -17.22 19.00
CA ALA A 110 13.62 -16.29 19.07
C ALA A 110 14.44 -16.32 17.78
N ALA A 111 14.87 -17.51 17.34
CA ALA A 111 15.65 -17.66 16.11
C ALA A 111 14.90 -17.15 14.87
N ARG A 112 13.58 -17.36 14.80
CA ARG A 112 12.75 -16.83 13.72
C ARG A 112 12.74 -15.30 13.69
N VAL A 113 12.59 -14.65 14.84
CA VAL A 113 12.60 -13.19 14.94
C VAL A 113 13.95 -12.62 14.50
N ASP A 114 15.05 -13.21 14.97
CA ASP A 114 16.40 -12.78 14.60
C ASP A 114 16.62 -12.92 13.09
N MET A 115 16.18 -14.04 12.52
CA MET A 115 16.36 -14.30 11.09
C MET A 115 15.56 -13.35 10.20
N ILE A 116 14.30 -13.09 10.54
CA ILE A 116 13.47 -12.11 9.82
C ILE A 116 14.09 -10.70 9.95
N THR A 117 14.57 -10.34 11.13
CA THR A 117 15.23 -9.05 11.39
C THR A 117 16.47 -8.87 10.52
N LEU A 118 17.35 -9.89 10.46
CA LEU A 118 18.55 -9.86 9.63
C LEU A 118 18.22 -9.68 8.14
N HIS A 119 17.20 -10.39 7.64
CA HIS A 119 16.75 -10.23 6.26
C HIS A 119 16.17 -8.85 5.99
N ALA A 120 15.34 -8.31 6.88
CA ALA A 120 14.77 -6.97 6.74
C ALA A 120 15.87 -5.89 6.74
N ARG A 121 16.88 -6.02 7.61
CA ARG A 121 18.07 -5.15 7.61
C ARG A 121 18.85 -5.27 6.30
N GLY A 122 19.11 -6.49 5.84
CA GLY A 122 19.78 -6.74 4.56
C GLY A 122 19.04 -6.16 3.35
N TRP A 123 17.70 -6.18 3.35
CA TRP A 123 16.89 -5.51 2.33
C TRP A 123 17.10 -3.99 2.34
N ASN A 124 17.07 -3.37 3.52
CA ASN A 124 17.31 -1.94 3.66
C ASN A 124 18.72 -1.53 3.21
N GLU A 125 19.74 -2.29 3.58
CA GLU A 125 21.12 -2.05 3.13
C GLU A 125 21.27 -2.21 1.61
N ARG A 126 20.60 -3.19 1.01
CA ARG A 126 20.56 -3.36 -0.45
C ARG A 126 19.92 -2.16 -1.14
N LYS A 127 18.83 -1.61 -0.59
CA LYS A 127 18.20 -0.39 -1.11
C LYS A 127 19.17 0.80 -1.06
N LYS A 128 19.83 1.03 0.08
CA LYS A 128 20.82 2.11 0.23
C LYS A 128 21.96 1.96 -0.79
N ARG A 129 22.58 0.78 -0.85
CA ARG A 129 23.70 0.51 -1.74
C ARG A 129 23.34 0.66 -3.22
N ASN A 130 22.12 0.29 -3.63
CA ASN A 130 21.67 0.37 -5.02
C ASN A 130 20.93 1.67 -5.37
N LEU A 131 20.80 2.61 -4.42
CA LEU A 131 20.03 3.83 -4.63
C LEU A 131 20.51 4.62 -5.84
N HIS A 132 21.83 4.80 -5.98
CA HIS A 132 22.44 5.51 -7.11
C HIS A 132 22.07 4.88 -8.47
N LYS A 133 22.09 3.54 -8.57
CA LYS A 133 21.69 2.82 -9.80
C LYS A 133 20.21 3.01 -10.11
N TYR A 134 19.36 2.99 -9.07
CA TYR A 134 17.93 3.19 -9.26
C TYR A 134 17.63 4.60 -9.75
N LEU A 135 18.25 5.61 -9.12
CA LEU A 135 18.09 7.01 -9.50
C LEU A 135 18.60 7.28 -10.93
N SER A 136 19.78 6.78 -11.29
CA SER A 136 20.33 6.96 -12.64
C SER A 136 19.46 6.30 -13.71
N THR A 137 19.00 5.08 -13.47
CA THR A 137 18.11 4.36 -14.40
C THR A 137 16.77 5.09 -14.57
N ARG A 138 16.20 5.59 -13.46
CA ARG A 138 14.94 6.34 -13.48
C ARG A 138 15.09 7.67 -14.21
N TYR A 139 16.19 8.39 -13.98
CA TYR A 139 16.51 9.62 -14.68
C TYR A 139 16.57 9.39 -16.19
N LEU A 140 17.38 8.43 -16.66
CA LEU A 140 17.50 8.11 -18.08
C LEU A 140 16.17 7.71 -18.72
N LYS A 141 15.29 7.01 -17.98
CA LYS A 141 13.96 6.64 -18.47
C LYS A 141 13.05 7.84 -18.64
N VAL A 142 13.16 8.85 -17.79
CA VAL A 142 12.35 10.07 -17.87
C VAL A 142 12.93 11.05 -18.89
N SER A 143 14.25 11.21 -18.97
CA SER A 143 14.91 12.13 -19.91
C SER A 143 14.81 11.71 -21.38
N LYS A 144 14.37 10.48 -21.67
CA LYS A 144 14.18 9.99 -23.05
C LYS A 144 12.73 10.11 -23.55
N ASN A 145 11.82 10.60 -22.70
CA ASN A 145 10.46 11.00 -23.08
C ASN A 145 10.39 12.53 -23.22
#